data_AF-A0A9N7C3K6-F1
#
_entry.id   AF-A0A9N7C3K6-F1
#
_cell.length_a   1.000
_cell.length_b   1.000
_cell.length_c   1.000
_cell.angle_alpha   90.00
_cell.angle_beta   90.00
_cell.angle_gamma   90.00
#
_symmetry.space_group_name_H-M   'P 1'
#
loop_
_entity.id
_entity.type
_entity.pdbx_description
1 polymer ?
#
loop_
_entity_poly.entity_id
_entity_poly.type
_entity_poly.pdbx_seq_one_letter_code
_entity_poly.pdbx_strand_id
1 'polypeptide(L)' 'MTQASDAAEPEHLTQPLTWLEQVKLHMRAHNSAPLTSQQHERLQIARANGVEPWAAFDQIVGADNVQF' A
#
# COMPACT_ATOMS: atom_id res chain seq x y z
N MET A 1 39.24 -11.83 -20.74
CA MET A 1 38.41 -10.62 -20.59
C MET A 1 36.99 -11.07 -20.34
N THR A 2 36.61 -11.21 -19.07
CA THR A 2 35.25 -11.61 -18.70
C THR A 2 34.48 -10.32 -18.46
N GLN A 3 33.71 -9.90 -19.46
CA GLN A 3 32.78 -8.79 -19.33
C GLN A 3 31.66 -9.26 -18.40
N ALA A 4 31.73 -8.88 -17.13
CA ALA A 4 30.57 -8.96 -16.26
C ALA A 4 29.52 -8.02 -16.86
N SER A 5 28.54 -8.58 -17.56
CA SER A 5 27.26 -7.92 -17.75
C SER A 5 26.70 -7.72 -16.36
N ASP A 6 26.98 -6.55 -15.79
CA ASP A 6 26.37 -6.04 -14.59
C ASP A 6 24.89 -5.82 -14.92
N ALA A 7 24.10 -6.89 -14.75
CA ALA A 7 22.68 -6.79 -14.60
C ALA A 7 22.46 -6.09 -13.25
N ALA A 8 22.67 -4.77 -13.23
CA ALA A 8 22.21 -3.93 -12.16
C ALA A 8 20.72 -4.22 -12.01
N GLU A 9 20.35 -4.96 -10.96
CA GLU A 9 18.97 -5.09 -10.55
C GLU A 9 18.42 -3.66 -10.50
N PRO A 10 17.38 -3.32 -11.28
CA PRO A 10 17.01 -1.94 -11.44
C PRO A 10 16.71 -1.39 -10.05
N GLU A 11 17.46 -0.39 -9.60
CA GLU A 11 17.30 0.23 -8.28
C GLU A 11 15.85 0.73 -8.07
N HIS A 12 15.10 0.85 -9.17
CA HIS A 12 13.67 1.09 -9.27
C HIS A 12 12.78 -0.02 -8.67
N LEU A 13 13.26 -1.27 -8.56
CA LEU A 13 12.53 -2.42 -7.99
C LEU A 13 12.73 -2.58 -6.47
N THR A 14 13.74 -1.93 -5.91
CA THR A 14 14.11 -2.02 -4.49
C THR A 14 13.68 -0.80 -3.67
N GLN A 15 13.01 0.18 -4.26
CA GLN A 15 12.47 1.29 -3.48
C GLN A 15 11.35 0.78 -2.56
N PRO A 16 11.48 0.91 -1.23
CA PRO A 16 10.43 0.51 -0.33
C PRO A 16 9.20 1.38 -0.61
N LEU A 17 8.07 0.73 -0.88
CA LEU A 17 6.80 1.40 -1.09
C LEU A 17 6.49 2.28 0.12
N THR A 18 6.02 3.50 -0.14
CA THR A 18 5.53 4.35 0.94
C THR A 18 4.33 3.68 1.62
N TRP A 19 4.09 4.03 2.88
CA TRP A 19 2.98 3.48 3.67
C TRP A 19 1.64 3.54 2.92
N LEU A 20 1.35 4.65 2.24
CA LEU A 20 0.10 4.81 1.48
C LEU A 20 0.09 4.00 0.17
N GLU A 21 1.24 3.82 -0.49
CA GLU A 21 1.34 2.95 -1.66
C GLU A 21 1.13 1.48 -1.30
N GLN A 22 1.58 1.05 -0.12
CA GLN A 22 1.31 -0.29 0.40
C GLN A 22 -0.21 -0.50 0.59
N VAL A 23 -0.92 0.47 1.19
CA VAL A 23 -2.39 0.42 1.30
C VAL A 23 -3.05 0.37 -0.08
N LYS A 24 -2.65 1.23 -1.02
CA LYS A 24 -3.20 1.24 -2.39
C LYS A 24 -2.93 -0.05 -3.15
N LEU A 25 -1.77 -0.66 -2.96
CA LEU A 25 -1.44 -1.97 -3.54
C LEU A 25 -2.39 -3.04 -3.01
N HIS A 26 -2.68 -3.05 -1.71
CA HIS A 26 -3.66 -3.97 -1.12
C HIS A 26 -5.07 -3.71 -1.65
N MET A 27 -5.50 -2.46 -1.75
CA MET A 27 -6.78 -2.11 -2.38
C MET A 27 -6.91 -2.69 -3.79
N ARG A 28 -5.84 -2.60 -4.61
CA ARG A 28 -5.83 -3.18 -5.95
C ARG A 28 -5.91 -4.71 -5.92
N ALA A 29 -5.15 -5.35 -5.03
CA ALA A 29 -5.20 -6.80 -4.86
C ALA A 29 -6.59 -7.30 -4.45
N HIS A 30 -7.33 -6.49 -3.69
CA HIS A 30 -8.69 -6.79 -3.22
C HIS A 30 -9.81 -6.19 -4.10
N ASN A 31 -9.49 -5.61 -5.27
CA ASN A 31 -10.46 -4.91 -6.14
C ASN A 31 -11.34 -3.88 -5.39
N SER A 32 -10.78 -3.23 -4.38
CA SER A 32 -11.51 -2.26 -3.56
C SER A 32 -11.84 -1.00 -4.36
N ALA A 33 -12.99 -0.40 -4.05
CA ALA A 33 -13.35 0.91 -4.58
C ALA A 33 -12.30 1.98 -4.22
N PRO A 34 -12.19 3.07 -5.01
CA PRO A 34 -11.33 4.19 -4.66
C PRO A 34 -11.63 4.75 -3.26
N LEU A 35 -10.59 5.21 -2.55
CA LEU A 35 -10.72 5.78 -1.22
C LEU A 35 -11.63 7.02 -1.23
N THR A 36 -12.60 7.05 -0.32
CA THR A 36 -13.34 8.28 -0.03
C THR A 36 -12.45 9.28 0.71
N SER A 37 -12.84 10.56 0.74
CA SER A 37 -12.12 11.60 1.51
C SER A 37 -12.00 11.25 2.99
N GLN A 38 -13.07 10.68 3.58
CA GLN A 38 -13.08 10.24 4.98
C GLN A 38 -12.13 9.07 5.23
N GLN A 39 -12.09 8.08 4.33
CA GLN A 39 -11.14 6.97 4.45
C GLN A 39 -9.70 7.45 4.30
N HIS A 40 -9.43 8.43 3.43
CA HIS A 40 -8.12 9.06 3.32
C HIS A 40 -7.66 9.70 4.64
N GLU A 41 -8.54 10.49 5.29
CA GLU A 41 -8.24 11.12 6.57
C GLU A 41 -8.00 10.08 7.67
N ARG A 42 -8.85 9.06 7.76
CA ARG A 42 -8.68 7.95 8.71
C ARG A 42 -7.37 7.20 8.50
N LEU A 43 -6.94 6.99 7.25
CA LEU A 43 -5.65 6.37 6.94
C LEU A 43 -4.46 7.24 7.36
N GLN A 44 -4.57 8.57 7.23
CA GLN A 44 -3.52 9.48 7.72
C GLN A 44 -3.39 9.42 9.25
N ILE A 45 -4.52 9.38 9.97
CA ILE A 45 -4.54 9.23 11.43
C ILE A 45 -3.95 7.87 11.84
N ALA A 46 -4.34 6.78 11.17
CA ALA A 46 -3.80 5.44 11.42
C ALA A 46 -2.28 5.39 11.24
N ARG A 47 -1.78 6.00 10.15
CA ARG A 47 -0.34 6.14 9.93
C ARG A 47 0.35 6.93 11.03
N ALA A 48 -0.24 8.05 11.47
CA ALA A 48 0.32 8.87 12.55
C ALA A 48 0.38 8.11 13.90
N ASN A 49 -0.56 7.19 14.11
CA ASN A 49 -0.61 6.33 15.28
C ASN A 49 0.29 5.07 15.17
N GLY A 50 1.07 4.93 14.10
CA GLY A 50 1.96 3.79 13.90
C GLY A 50 1.22 2.50 13.56
N VAL A 51 -0.01 2.58 13.07
CA VAL A 51 -0.74 1.40 12.58
C VAL A 51 -0.10 0.94 11.28
N GLU A 52 0.10 -0.36 11.17
CA GLU A 52 0.65 -0.97 9.96
C GLU A 52 -0.30 -0.84 8.77
N PRO A 53 0.22 -0.68 7.53
CA PRO A 53 -0.59 -0.48 6.33
C PRO A 53 -1.71 -1.51 6.13
N TRP A 54 -1.41 -2.80 6.34
CA TRP A 54 -2.39 -3.88 6.18
C TRP A 54 -3.49 -3.84 7.23
N ALA A 55 -3.14 -3.57 8.49
CA ALA A 55 -4.10 -3.43 9.57
C ALA A 55 -4.99 -2.20 9.36
N ALA A 56 -4.45 -1.11 8.82
CA ALA A 56 -5.21 0.09 8.48
C ALA A 56 -6.14 -0.16 7.28
N PHE A 57 -5.68 -0.88 6.25
CA PHE A 57 -6.54 -1.30 5.15
C PHE A 57 -7.74 -2.10 5.64
N ASP A 58 -7.53 -3.14 6.46
CA ASP A 58 -8.61 -4.01 6.94
C ASP A 58 -9.66 -3.22 7.75
N GLN A 59 -9.20 -2.37 8.68
CA GLN A 59 -10.08 -1.60 9.57
C GLN A 59 -10.82 -0.43 8.90
N ILE A 60 -10.27 0.15 7.82
CA ILE A 60 -10.78 1.40 7.23
C ILE A 60 -11.37 1.17 5.85
N VAL A 61 -10.82 0.24 5.07
CA VAL A 61 -11.27 -0.07 3.70
C VAL A 61 -11.96 -1.43 3.65
N GLY A 62 -11.41 -2.45 4.31
CA GLY A 62 -11.96 -3.80 4.37
C GLY A 62 -13.32 -3.85 5.08
N ALA A 63 -13.48 -3.08 6.16
CA ALA A 63 -14.72 -2.98 6.92
C ALA A 63 -15.91 -2.44 6.11
N ASP A 64 -15.69 -1.60 5.11
CA ASP A 64 -16.75 -1.01 4.27
C ASP A 64 -17.10 -1.87 3.04
N ASN A 65 -16.31 -2.89 2.70
CA ASN A 65 -16.55 -3.78 1.55
C ASN A 65 -17.43 -5.01 1.87
N VAL A 66 -17.94 -5.15 3.10
CA VAL A 66 -18.90 -6.21 3.46
C VAL A 66 -20.33 -5.72 3.21
N GLN A 67 -20.70 -5.54 1.93
CA GLN A 67 -22.12 -5.56 1.55
C GLN A 67 -22.50 -7.02 1.24
N PHE A 68 -23.32 -7.62 2.11
CA PHE A 68 -23.97 -8.91 1.89
C PHE A 68 -24.94 -8.87 0.72
#